data_AF-A0A537P6P4-F1
#
_entry.id   AF-A0A537P6P4-F1
#
_cell.length_a   1.000
_cell.length_b   1.000
_cell.length_c   1.000
_cell.angle_alpha   90.00
_cell.angle_beta   90.00
_cell.angle_gamma   90.00
#
_symmetry.space_group_name_H-M   'P 1'
#
loop_
_entity.id
_entity.type
_entity.pdbx_description
1 polymer ?
#
loop_
_entity_poly.entity_id
_entity_poly.type
_entity_poly.pdbx_seq_one_letter_code
_entity_poly.pdbx_strand_id
1 'polypeptide(L)'
;ETETASAATAETDARARWRALQQEAQTARDRHAEAERQAGRNAARLSALGEAKTRLSASREEAMAGRNEAQRALTVLPPAASIETQLAAARGDIEGKRARLAELRADAQALAREAEISARRLAAISADREAWSARKDGAATQIETLQARVEEAKAERASLAEAPRMFEDKRRALIGEIETAQESRRAAADQLAQGESVLAEADRAQRGALEAVGAAREEAARAEERFEGGKRRLGDVAREIHDMLEIEPAEVASLAGIAPDKPLPDVAEVEAKIERLRRERERLGAVNLRAEEELREVETQHGSLASERDDLVEAIKRLRQGIQNLNREARERLLASFELVSKHFKHLFTELFGGGTAELQLVEHEDPLEAGLEIVAKPPGKKPATLSLLSGGEQALTALALIFAVFLTNPAPICVLDEVDAPLDDHNIERFCDLLDEMTRSTDTRFVIITHNPITMARMNRLYGVTMAERGVSQLVSVDLEGAVKLREAV
;
A
#
# COMPACT_ATOMS: atom_id res chain seq x y z
N GLU A 1 132.78 -74.70 136.37
CA GLU A 1 131.43 -74.09 136.40
C GLU A 1 131.34 -72.69 135.77
N THR A 2 132.45 -71.99 135.53
CA THR A 2 132.45 -70.64 134.91
C THR A 2 132.41 -70.64 133.37
N GLU A 3 132.75 -71.74 132.68
CA GLU A 3 132.74 -71.79 131.20
C GLU A 3 131.37 -72.11 130.58
N THR A 4 130.49 -72.85 131.27
CA THR A 4 129.19 -73.27 130.73
C THR A 4 128.17 -72.13 130.68
N ALA A 5 128.24 -71.17 131.61
CA ALA A 5 127.35 -69.99 131.61
C ALA A 5 127.66 -69.00 130.47
N SER A 6 128.94 -68.89 130.07
CA SER A 6 129.37 -68.05 128.94
C SER A 6 128.93 -68.62 127.59
N ALA A 7 128.85 -69.95 127.45
CA ALA A 7 128.44 -70.59 126.21
C ALA A 7 126.93 -70.43 125.94
N ALA A 8 126.09 -70.52 126.98
CA ALA A 8 124.64 -70.38 126.85
C ALA A 8 124.19 -68.95 126.48
N THR A 9 124.88 -67.93 127.00
CA THR A 9 124.65 -66.52 126.63
C THR A 9 125.10 -66.24 125.19
N ALA A 10 126.22 -66.83 124.74
CA ALA A 10 126.66 -66.70 123.35
C ALA A 10 125.67 -67.32 122.35
N GLU A 11 125.03 -68.45 122.68
CA GLU A 11 124.03 -69.09 121.81
C GLU A 11 122.74 -68.27 121.69
N THR A 12 122.27 -67.70 122.80
CA THR A 12 121.06 -66.86 122.79
C THR A 12 121.29 -65.57 122.01
N ASP A 13 122.46 -64.95 122.14
CA ASP A 13 122.89 -63.80 121.34
C ASP A 13 122.98 -64.13 119.84
N ALA A 14 123.53 -65.30 119.48
CA ALA A 14 123.62 -65.74 118.10
C ALA A 14 122.24 -65.96 117.47
N ARG A 15 121.30 -66.57 118.21
CA ARG A 15 119.91 -66.76 117.75
C ARG A 15 119.15 -65.43 117.63
N ALA A 16 119.38 -64.47 118.53
CA ALA A 16 118.81 -63.14 118.46
C ALA A 16 119.35 -62.37 117.23
N ARG A 17 120.67 -62.42 116.98
CA ARG A 17 121.29 -61.84 115.77
C ARG A 17 120.78 -62.47 114.49
N TRP A 18 120.59 -63.79 114.46
CA TRP A 18 120.05 -64.49 113.29
C TRP A 18 118.61 -64.04 112.97
N ARG A 19 117.74 -63.92 113.99
CA ARG A 19 116.37 -63.40 113.78
C ARG A 19 116.36 -61.94 113.32
N ALA A 20 117.24 -61.09 113.87
CA ALA A 20 117.37 -59.69 113.45
C ALA A 20 117.81 -59.60 111.98
N LEU A 21 118.84 -60.35 111.58
CA LEU A 21 119.31 -60.41 110.19
C LEU A 21 118.26 -60.98 109.24
N GLN A 22 117.45 -61.93 109.68
CA GLN A 22 116.34 -62.48 108.89
C GLN A 22 115.22 -61.44 108.68
N GLN A 23 114.89 -60.66 109.71
CA GLN A 23 113.93 -59.55 109.60
C GLN A 23 114.45 -58.42 108.69
N GLU A 24 115.74 -58.08 108.78
CA GLU A 24 116.39 -57.12 107.88
C GLU A 24 116.38 -57.60 106.42
N ALA A 25 116.68 -58.88 106.18
CA ALA A 25 116.62 -59.45 104.83
C ALA A 25 115.20 -59.43 104.26
N GLN A 26 114.18 -59.69 105.09
CA GLN A 26 112.78 -59.63 104.65
C GLN A 26 112.34 -58.20 104.35
N THR A 27 112.67 -57.23 105.21
CA THR A 27 112.37 -55.81 104.94
C THR A 27 113.12 -55.26 103.73
N ALA A 28 114.35 -55.71 103.48
CA ALA A 28 115.08 -55.37 102.25
C ALA A 28 114.40 -55.93 100.99
N ARG A 29 113.89 -57.17 101.03
CA ARG A 29 113.14 -57.77 99.93
C ARG A 29 111.83 -57.04 99.65
N ASP A 30 111.08 -56.69 100.69
CA ASP A 30 109.83 -55.96 100.52
C ASP A 30 110.06 -54.56 99.94
N ARG A 31 111.14 -53.87 100.35
CA ARG A 31 111.57 -52.59 99.75
C ARG A 31 111.98 -52.74 98.28
N HIS A 32 112.68 -53.81 97.92
CA HIS A 32 113.03 -54.09 96.52
C HIS A 32 111.77 -54.32 95.67
N ALA A 33 110.83 -55.15 96.15
CA ALA A 33 109.58 -55.43 95.45
C ALA A 33 108.67 -54.20 95.31
N GLU A 34 108.68 -53.28 96.27
CA GLU A 34 107.99 -51.98 96.14
C GLU A 34 108.70 -51.06 95.12
N ALA A 35 110.03 -51.00 95.15
CA ALA A 35 110.81 -50.20 94.19
C ALA A 35 110.65 -50.70 92.75
N GLU A 36 110.63 -52.02 92.51
CA GLU A 36 110.35 -52.59 91.19
C GLU A 36 108.94 -52.26 90.70
N ARG A 37 107.93 -52.33 91.57
CA ARG A 37 106.55 -51.93 91.21
C ARG A 37 106.45 -50.44 90.89
N GLN A 38 107.15 -49.58 91.64
CA GLN A 38 107.24 -48.14 91.36
C GLN A 38 107.95 -47.87 90.02
N ALA A 39 109.07 -48.55 89.74
CA ALA A 39 109.79 -48.44 88.48
C ALA A 39 108.92 -48.88 87.28
N GLY A 40 108.20 -49.99 87.41
CA GLY A 40 107.25 -50.46 86.40
C GLY A 40 106.12 -49.48 86.13
N ARG A 41 105.53 -48.87 87.17
CA ARG A 41 104.50 -47.82 87.03
C ARG A 41 105.04 -46.57 86.32
N ASN A 42 106.25 -46.12 86.67
CA ASN A 42 106.86 -44.96 86.03
C ASN A 42 107.23 -45.22 84.57
N ALA A 43 107.73 -46.42 84.25
CA ALA A 43 108.01 -46.82 82.86
C ALA A 43 106.74 -46.84 82.01
N ALA A 44 105.65 -47.42 82.52
CA ALA A 44 104.35 -47.42 81.81
C ALA A 44 103.82 -45.99 81.60
N ARG A 45 103.97 -45.10 82.60
CA ARG A 45 103.55 -43.69 82.50
C ARG A 45 104.38 -42.90 81.49
N LEU A 46 105.69 -43.14 81.41
CA LEU A 46 106.57 -42.54 80.40
C LEU A 46 106.22 -43.00 78.99
N SER A 47 105.94 -44.29 78.80
CA SER A 47 105.50 -44.83 77.50
C SER A 47 104.18 -44.19 77.05
N ALA A 48 103.18 -44.14 77.94
CA ALA A 48 101.88 -43.53 77.64
C ALA A 48 101.99 -42.03 77.31
N LEU A 49 102.87 -41.29 78.01
CA LEU A 49 103.14 -39.88 77.70
C LEU A 49 103.89 -39.70 76.37
N GLY A 50 104.80 -40.62 76.02
CA GLY A 50 105.47 -40.64 74.72
C GLY A 50 104.49 -40.86 73.56
N GLU A 51 103.58 -41.82 73.70
CA GLU A 51 102.50 -42.07 72.73
C GLU A 51 101.48 -40.93 72.65
N ALA A 52 101.16 -40.28 73.76
CA ALA A 52 100.28 -39.10 73.76
C ALA A 52 100.94 -37.90 73.05
N LYS A 53 102.24 -37.67 73.31
CA LYS A 53 103.01 -36.60 72.65
C LYS A 53 103.08 -36.80 71.14
N THR A 54 103.34 -38.01 70.68
CA THR A 54 103.39 -38.33 69.23
C THR A 54 102.02 -38.13 68.57
N ARG A 55 100.92 -38.61 69.17
CA ARG A 55 99.56 -38.37 68.66
C ARG A 55 99.19 -36.89 68.58
N LEU A 56 99.45 -36.11 69.64
CA LEU A 56 99.15 -34.68 69.66
C LEU A 56 100.01 -33.90 68.64
N SER A 57 101.25 -34.32 68.43
CA SER A 57 102.14 -33.69 67.43
C SER A 57 101.61 -33.92 66.01
N ALA A 58 101.20 -35.16 65.69
CA ALA A 58 100.61 -35.49 64.40
C ALA A 58 99.29 -34.72 64.15
N SER A 59 98.38 -34.67 65.14
CA SER A 59 97.12 -33.91 65.02
C SER A 59 97.35 -32.40 64.84
N ARG A 60 98.38 -31.84 65.50
CA ARG A 60 98.77 -30.44 65.31
C ARG A 60 99.29 -30.18 63.90
N GLU A 61 100.11 -31.07 63.35
CA GLU A 61 100.64 -30.94 61.99
C GLU A 61 99.52 -31.02 60.95
N GLU A 62 98.57 -31.96 61.11
CA GLU A 62 97.40 -32.09 60.24
C GLU A 62 96.50 -30.85 60.29
N ALA A 63 96.21 -30.33 61.49
CA ALA A 63 95.44 -29.09 61.65
C ALA A 63 96.15 -27.86 61.06
N MET A 64 97.48 -27.79 61.18
CA MET A 64 98.30 -26.74 60.57
C MET A 64 98.28 -26.83 59.04
N ALA A 65 98.37 -28.05 58.48
CA ALA A 65 98.26 -28.28 57.05
C ALA A 65 96.89 -27.85 56.53
N GLY A 66 95.80 -28.29 57.18
CA GLY A 66 94.43 -27.91 56.82
C GLY A 66 94.17 -26.40 56.91
N ARG A 67 94.70 -25.73 57.94
CA ARG A 67 94.64 -24.26 58.05
C ARG A 67 95.38 -23.58 56.90
N ASN A 68 96.58 -24.04 56.57
CA ASN A 68 97.38 -23.44 55.50
C ASN A 68 96.71 -23.62 54.12
N GLU A 69 96.09 -24.77 53.88
CA GLU A 69 95.33 -25.03 52.66
C GLU A 69 94.07 -24.14 52.56
N ALA A 70 93.30 -24.01 53.64
CA ALA A 70 92.17 -23.09 53.68
C ALA A 70 92.60 -21.61 53.49
N GLN A 71 93.73 -21.21 54.07
CA GLN A 71 94.28 -19.86 53.88
C GLN A 71 94.73 -19.61 52.44
N ARG A 72 95.31 -20.62 51.77
CA ARG A 72 95.64 -20.56 50.34
C ARG A 72 94.38 -20.47 49.48
N ALA A 73 93.37 -21.28 49.77
CA ALA A 73 92.09 -21.21 49.05
C ALA A 73 91.42 -19.83 49.21
N LEU A 74 91.46 -19.25 50.41
CA LEU A 74 90.90 -17.92 50.68
C LEU A 74 91.67 -16.79 49.97
N THR A 75 92.98 -16.93 49.80
CA THR A 75 93.80 -15.91 49.11
C THR A 75 93.69 -15.97 47.59
N VAL A 76 93.30 -17.11 47.02
CA VAL A 76 93.01 -17.26 45.58
C VAL A 76 91.61 -16.75 45.22
N LEU A 77 90.68 -16.71 46.17
CA LEU A 77 89.34 -16.17 45.94
C LEU A 77 89.39 -14.63 45.74
N PRO A 78 88.73 -14.10 44.70
CA PRO A 78 88.57 -12.66 44.55
C PRO A 78 87.86 -12.06 45.77
N PRO A 79 88.14 -10.80 46.15
CA PRO A 79 87.41 -10.13 47.23
C PRO A 79 85.91 -10.17 46.94
N ALA A 80 85.06 -10.58 47.90
CA ALA A 80 83.60 -10.67 47.70
C ALA A 80 82.99 -9.35 47.18
N ALA A 81 83.53 -8.22 47.62
CA ALA A 81 83.16 -6.89 47.14
C ALA A 81 83.34 -6.71 45.62
N SER A 82 84.31 -7.39 44.99
CA SER A 82 84.55 -7.29 43.54
C SER A 82 83.46 -7.99 42.72
N ILE A 83 82.98 -9.14 43.18
CA ILE A 83 81.91 -9.90 42.50
C ILE A 83 80.56 -9.22 42.71
N GLU A 84 80.30 -8.71 43.91
CA GLU A 84 79.07 -7.92 44.19
C GLU A 84 79.02 -6.64 43.35
N THR A 85 80.15 -5.94 43.21
CA THR A 85 80.24 -4.75 42.35
C THR A 85 80.03 -5.09 40.88
N GLN A 86 80.61 -6.19 40.39
CA GLN A 86 80.41 -6.66 39.02
C GLN A 86 78.95 -7.10 38.76
N LEU A 87 78.31 -7.76 39.72
CA LEU A 87 76.91 -8.16 39.62
C LEU A 87 75.97 -6.95 39.66
N ALA A 88 76.25 -5.97 40.52
CA ALA A 88 75.50 -4.72 40.57
C ALA A 88 75.64 -3.92 39.26
N ALA A 89 76.85 -3.83 38.70
CA ALA A 89 77.09 -3.21 37.39
C ALA A 89 76.34 -3.94 36.27
N ALA A 90 76.42 -5.28 36.22
CA ALA A 90 75.72 -6.07 35.21
C ALA A 90 74.18 -5.95 35.34
N ARG A 91 73.64 -5.88 36.56
CA ARG A 91 72.21 -5.63 36.80
C ARG A 91 71.79 -4.25 36.34
N GLY A 92 72.57 -3.21 36.67
CA GLY A 92 72.34 -1.84 36.21
C GLY A 92 72.37 -1.74 34.68
N ASP A 93 73.32 -2.40 34.03
CA ASP A 93 73.40 -2.47 32.56
C ASP A 93 72.18 -3.18 31.94
N ILE A 94 71.71 -4.27 32.55
CA ILE A 94 70.52 -4.99 32.10
C ILE A 94 69.26 -4.13 32.28
N GLU A 95 69.12 -3.46 33.41
CA GLU A 95 68.00 -2.54 33.67
C GLU A 95 68.01 -1.36 32.69
N GLY A 96 69.16 -0.74 32.46
CA GLY A 96 69.33 0.33 31.47
C GLY A 96 68.98 -0.12 30.05
N LYS A 97 69.46 -1.29 29.62
CA LYS A 97 69.11 -1.87 28.31
C LYS A 97 67.63 -2.24 28.20
N ARG A 98 67.01 -2.74 29.27
CA ARG A 98 65.56 -3.04 29.31
C ARG A 98 64.72 -1.77 29.23
N ALA A 99 65.09 -0.72 29.96
CA ALA A 99 64.43 0.58 29.89
C ALA A 99 64.52 1.16 28.47
N ARG A 100 65.71 1.14 27.86
CA ARG A 100 65.89 1.62 26.49
C ARG A 100 65.11 0.80 25.46
N LEU A 101 65.02 -0.52 25.63
CA LEU A 101 64.20 -1.39 24.77
C LEU A 101 62.70 -1.09 24.92
N ALA A 102 62.23 -0.82 26.15
CA ALA A 102 60.84 -0.46 26.40
C ALA A 102 60.48 0.88 25.76
N GLU A 103 61.36 1.88 25.87
CA GLU A 103 61.22 3.19 25.23
C GLU A 103 61.16 3.06 23.70
N LEU A 104 62.14 2.40 23.08
CA LEU A 104 62.17 2.20 21.62
C LEU A 104 60.95 1.41 21.11
N ARG A 105 60.43 0.46 21.90
CA ARG A 105 59.20 -0.25 21.56
C ARG A 105 57.97 0.63 21.63
N ALA A 106 57.88 1.49 22.65
CA ALA A 106 56.79 2.44 22.79
C ALA A 106 56.79 3.44 21.62
N ASP A 107 57.95 3.96 21.24
CA ASP A 107 58.12 4.87 20.10
C ASP A 107 57.74 4.19 18.78
N ALA A 108 58.23 2.96 18.54
CA ALA A 108 57.89 2.20 17.34
C ALA A 108 56.38 1.91 17.26
N GLN A 109 55.74 1.59 18.38
CA GLN A 109 54.29 1.40 18.44
C GLN A 109 53.51 2.70 18.23
N ALA A 110 54.00 3.84 18.73
CA ALA A 110 53.40 5.14 18.48
C ALA A 110 53.46 5.51 17.00
N LEU A 111 54.63 5.38 16.37
CA LEU A 111 54.83 5.62 14.94
C LEU A 111 53.97 4.67 14.08
N ALA A 112 53.87 3.39 14.46
CA ALA A 112 53.02 2.43 13.75
C ALA A 112 51.54 2.84 13.81
N ARG A 113 51.05 3.29 14.97
CA ARG A 113 49.67 3.80 15.12
C ARG A 113 49.45 5.07 14.30
N GLU A 114 50.39 6.01 14.31
CA GLU A 114 50.30 7.24 13.50
C GLU A 114 50.28 6.95 11.99
N ALA A 115 51.10 5.98 11.53
CA ALA A 115 51.09 5.52 10.15
C ALA A 115 49.75 4.87 9.77
N GLU A 116 49.17 4.05 10.66
CA GLU A 116 47.86 3.43 10.44
C GLU A 116 46.74 4.48 10.35
N ILE A 117 46.72 5.47 11.25
CA ILE A 117 45.76 6.58 11.22
C ILE A 117 45.92 7.39 9.93
N SER A 118 47.15 7.69 9.53
CA SER A 118 47.45 8.45 8.31
C SER A 118 47.03 7.68 7.06
N ALA A 119 47.26 6.37 7.01
CA ALA A 119 46.84 5.50 5.92
C ALA A 119 45.31 5.44 5.81
N ARG A 120 44.60 5.30 6.94
CA ARG A 120 43.13 5.36 6.98
C ARG A 120 42.60 6.70 6.49
N ARG A 121 43.22 7.81 6.90
CA ARG A 121 42.84 9.16 6.45
C ARG A 121 43.06 9.35 4.95
N LEU A 122 44.18 8.85 4.41
CA LEU A 122 44.43 8.90 2.96
C LEU A 122 43.42 8.07 2.18
N ALA A 123 43.07 6.88 2.67
CA ALA A 123 42.04 6.04 2.04
C ALA A 123 40.67 6.73 2.04
N ALA A 124 40.28 7.35 3.16
CA ALA A 124 39.03 8.12 3.25
C ALA A 124 39.01 9.31 2.28
N ILE A 125 40.10 10.09 2.20
CA ILE A 125 40.21 11.22 1.27
C ILE A 125 40.15 10.75 -0.20
N SER A 126 40.75 9.59 -0.52
CA SER A 126 40.68 9.01 -1.86
C SER A 126 39.24 8.61 -2.22
N ALA A 127 38.56 7.92 -1.32
CA ALA A 127 37.15 7.53 -1.50
C ALA A 127 36.24 8.75 -1.66
N ASP A 128 36.42 9.78 -0.84
CA ASP A 128 35.67 11.04 -0.95
C ASP A 128 35.92 11.71 -2.30
N ARG A 129 37.18 11.76 -2.76
CA ARG A 129 37.53 12.35 -4.06
C ARG A 129 36.89 11.60 -5.23
N GLU A 130 36.88 10.27 -5.18
CA GLU A 130 36.21 9.43 -6.19
C GLU A 130 34.70 9.66 -6.18
N ALA A 131 34.08 9.71 -4.99
CA ALA A 131 32.65 10.00 -4.85
C ALA A 131 32.28 11.39 -5.40
N TRP A 132 33.10 12.42 -5.12
CA TRP A 132 32.89 13.76 -5.66
C TRP A 132 33.10 13.84 -7.17
N SER A 133 34.07 13.09 -7.72
CA SER A 133 34.25 12.99 -9.18
C SER A 133 33.04 12.34 -9.84
N ALA A 134 32.55 11.22 -9.31
CA ALA A 134 31.37 10.54 -9.82
C ALA A 134 30.12 11.43 -9.77
N ARG A 135 29.95 12.22 -8.69
CA ARG A 135 28.86 13.20 -8.59
C ARG A 135 28.99 14.32 -9.63
N LYS A 136 30.19 14.84 -9.84
CA LYS A 136 30.45 15.87 -10.86
C LYS A 136 30.12 15.34 -12.26
N ASP A 137 30.57 14.13 -12.58
CA ASP A 137 30.35 13.52 -13.90
C ASP A 137 28.87 13.22 -14.11
N GLY A 138 28.18 12.67 -13.10
CA GLY A 138 26.73 12.47 -13.13
C GLY A 138 25.94 13.77 -13.31
N ALA A 139 26.35 14.85 -12.64
CA ALA A 139 25.73 16.17 -12.81
C ALA A 139 25.96 16.74 -14.22
N ALA A 140 27.16 16.54 -14.79
CA ALA A 140 27.46 16.96 -16.16
C ALA A 140 26.56 16.26 -17.19
N THR A 141 26.40 14.94 -17.09
CA THR A 141 25.49 14.16 -17.94
C THR A 141 24.03 14.61 -17.79
N GLN A 142 23.59 14.92 -16.57
CA GLN A 142 22.24 15.42 -16.32
C GLN A 142 22.01 16.79 -16.96
N ILE A 143 23.01 17.69 -16.88
CA ILE A 143 22.95 19.01 -17.53
C ILE A 143 22.85 18.86 -19.05
N GLU A 144 23.65 17.99 -19.65
CA GLU A 144 23.62 17.74 -21.10
C GLU A 144 22.25 17.21 -21.55
N THR A 145 21.69 16.26 -20.79
CA THR A 145 20.34 15.72 -21.04
C THR A 145 19.27 16.81 -20.96
N LEU A 146 19.34 17.68 -19.94
CA LEU A 146 18.38 18.77 -19.78
C LEU A 146 18.53 19.83 -20.89
N GLN A 147 19.75 20.12 -21.33
CA GLN A 147 20.00 21.03 -22.45
C GLN A 147 19.40 20.50 -23.75
N ALA A 148 19.58 19.21 -24.04
CA ALA A 148 18.97 18.58 -25.22
C ALA A 148 17.43 18.68 -25.18
N ARG A 149 16.81 18.39 -24.02
CA ARG A 149 15.36 18.51 -23.84
C ARG A 149 14.84 19.95 -23.99
N VAL A 150 15.62 20.94 -23.55
CA VAL A 150 15.26 22.35 -23.72
C VAL A 150 15.29 22.76 -25.20
N GLU A 151 16.26 22.29 -25.97
CA GLU A 151 16.33 22.58 -27.40
C GLU A 151 15.21 21.88 -28.19
N GLU A 152 14.88 20.63 -27.85
CA GLU A 152 13.73 19.92 -28.40
C GLU A 152 12.42 20.68 -28.12
N ALA A 153 12.18 21.07 -26.86
CA ALA A 153 10.99 21.82 -26.48
C ALA A 153 10.91 23.20 -27.16
N LYS A 154 12.06 23.87 -27.40
CA LYS A 154 12.09 25.12 -28.16
C LYS A 154 11.73 24.90 -29.63
N ALA A 155 12.20 23.82 -30.24
CA ALA A 155 11.89 23.47 -31.62
C ALA A 155 10.40 23.14 -31.80
N GLU A 156 9.83 22.35 -30.89
CA GLU A 156 8.38 22.08 -30.85
C GLU A 156 7.56 23.36 -30.66
N ARG A 157 7.98 24.23 -29.73
CA ARG A 157 7.29 25.52 -29.53
C ARG A 157 7.34 26.39 -30.79
N ALA A 158 8.47 26.39 -31.50
CA ALA A 158 8.62 27.15 -32.73
C ALA A 158 7.73 26.61 -33.86
N SER A 159 7.60 25.27 -33.99
CA SER A 159 6.72 24.67 -34.99
C SER A 159 5.23 24.91 -34.70
N LEU A 160 4.86 24.95 -33.42
CA LEU A 160 3.48 25.22 -32.98
C LEU A 160 3.11 26.71 -32.96
N ALA A 161 4.07 27.63 -33.03
CA ALA A 161 3.82 29.07 -32.95
C ALA A 161 2.91 29.59 -34.09
N GLU A 162 3.00 29.00 -35.28
CA GLU A 162 2.19 29.40 -36.44
C GLU A 162 0.83 28.70 -36.51
N ALA A 163 0.63 27.61 -35.76
CA ALA A 163 -0.59 26.81 -35.83
C ALA A 163 -1.87 27.62 -35.51
N PRO A 164 -1.92 28.49 -34.49
CA PRO A 164 -3.10 29.31 -34.21
C PRO A 164 -3.49 30.20 -35.40
N ARG A 165 -2.51 30.84 -36.03
CA ARG A 165 -2.75 31.70 -37.21
C ARG A 165 -3.29 30.88 -38.38
N MET A 166 -2.70 29.72 -38.65
CA MET A 166 -3.19 28.81 -39.70
C MET A 166 -4.65 28.36 -39.44
N PHE A 167 -5.00 28.07 -38.19
CA PHE A 167 -6.37 27.71 -37.83
C PHE A 167 -7.34 28.88 -37.94
N GLU A 168 -6.92 30.10 -37.61
CA GLU A 168 -7.75 31.30 -37.82
C GLU A 168 -8.01 31.57 -39.31
N ASP A 169 -6.99 31.45 -40.15
CA ASP A 169 -7.13 31.64 -41.60
C ASP A 169 -8.07 30.58 -42.21
N LYS A 170 -7.91 29.30 -41.82
CA LYS A 170 -8.83 28.22 -42.22
C LYS A 170 -10.26 28.47 -41.73
N ARG A 171 -10.42 28.94 -40.49
CA ARG A 171 -11.74 29.27 -39.92
C ARG A 171 -12.41 30.38 -40.71
N ARG A 172 -11.67 31.45 -41.07
CA ARG A 172 -12.21 32.55 -41.88
C ARG A 172 -12.62 32.08 -43.28
N ALA A 173 -11.80 31.25 -43.93
CA ALA A 173 -12.15 30.67 -45.23
C ALA A 173 -13.44 29.85 -45.17
N LEU A 174 -13.56 28.95 -44.17
CA LEU A 174 -14.76 28.12 -43.99
C LEU A 174 -16.01 28.96 -43.68
N ILE A 175 -15.90 30.02 -42.89
CA ILE A 175 -17.02 30.93 -42.62
C ILE A 175 -17.49 31.59 -43.93
N GLY A 176 -16.57 32.07 -44.76
CA GLY A 176 -16.91 32.66 -46.06
C GLY A 176 -17.58 31.67 -47.03
N GLU A 177 -17.11 30.41 -47.06
CA GLU A 177 -17.75 29.35 -47.84
C GLU A 177 -19.18 29.05 -47.34
N ILE A 178 -19.39 29.02 -46.03
CA ILE A 178 -20.71 28.81 -45.42
C ILE A 178 -21.65 29.96 -45.77
N GLU A 179 -21.20 31.22 -45.68
CA GLU A 179 -22.00 32.39 -46.04
C GLU A 179 -22.43 32.33 -47.51
N THR A 180 -21.49 32.04 -48.42
CA THR A 180 -21.76 31.91 -49.86
C THR A 180 -22.75 30.77 -50.16
N ALA A 181 -22.62 29.63 -49.48
CA ALA A 181 -23.53 28.50 -49.62
C ALA A 181 -24.93 28.82 -49.06
N GLN A 182 -25.02 29.56 -47.96
CA GLN A 182 -26.30 29.98 -47.39
C GLN A 182 -27.04 30.97 -48.28
N GLU A 183 -26.33 31.93 -48.89
CA GLU A 183 -26.91 32.85 -49.87
C GLU A 183 -27.44 32.09 -51.10
N SER A 184 -26.64 31.18 -51.65
CA SER A 184 -27.04 30.33 -52.78
C SER A 184 -28.27 29.48 -52.46
N ARG A 185 -28.32 28.90 -51.25
CA ARG A 185 -29.49 28.13 -50.78
C ARG A 185 -30.74 29.00 -50.65
N ARG A 186 -30.62 30.22 -50.11
CA ARG A 186 -31.75 31.16 -49.99
C ARG A 186 -32.30 31.52 -51.37
N ALA A 187 -31.42 31.89 -52.31
CA ALA A 187 -31.84 32.21 -53.68
C ALA A 187 -32.56 31.03 -54.37
N ALA A 188 -32.07 29.80 -54.20
CA ALA A 188 -32.72 28.60 -54.73
C ALA A 188 -34.09 28.32 -54.06
N ALA A 189 -34.20 28.55 -52.75
CA ALA A 189 -35.47 28.39 -52.02
C ALA A 189 -36.52 29.42 -52.46
N ASP A 190 -36.11 30.68 -52.68
CA ASP A 190 -37.01 31.73 -53.18
C ASP A 190 -37.51 31.41 -54.60
N GLN A 191 -36.63 30.90 -55.47
CA GLN A 191 -37.01 30.44 -56.81
C GLN A 191 -37.98 29.26 -56.78
N LEU A 192 -37.76 28.30 -55.88
CA LEU A 192 -38.66 27.16 -55.69
C LEU A 192 -40.04 27.64 -55.23
N ALA A 193 -40.10 28.49 -54.21
CA ALA A 193 -41.36 29.03 -53.69
C ALA A 193 -42.15 29.80 -54.76
N GLN A 194 -41.46 30.57 -55.60
CA GLN A 194 -42.08 31.25 -56.74
C GLN A 194 -42.62 30.25 -57.77
N GLY A 195 -41.85 29.21 -58.09
CA GLY A 195 -42.28 28.15 -59.00
C GLY A 195 -43.50 27.37 -58.50
N GLU A 196 -43.52 27.02 -57.21
CA GLU A 196 -44.65 26.34 -56.56
C GLU A 196 -45.92 27.20 -56.56
N SER A 197 -45.78 28.51 -56.31
CA SER A 197 -46.91 29.44 -56.38
C SER A 197 -47.50 29.51 -57.79
N VAL A 198 -46.65 29.61 -58.82
CA VAL A 198 -47.09 29.64 -60.23
C VAL A 198 -47.77 28.32 -60.60
N LEU A 199 -47.22 27.18 -60.18
CA LEU A 199 -47.83 25.88 -60.41
C LEU A 199 -49.21 25.76 -59.75
N ALA A 200 -49.33 26.20 -58.49
CA ALA A 200 -50.59 26.16 -57.76
C ALA A 200 -51.67 27.09 -58.36
N GLU A 201 -51.28 28.19 -58.99
CA GLU A 201 -52.19 29.05 -59.77
C GLU A 201 -52.61 28.39 -61.08
N ALA A 202 -51.67 27.78 -61.80
CA ALA A 202 -51.93 27.05 -63.04
C ALA A 202 -52.87 25.86 -62.81
N ASP A 203 -52.65 25.07 -61.75
CA ASP A 203 -53.51 23.95 -61.37
C ASP A 203 -54.93 24.41 -61.01
N ARG A 204 -55.06 25.53 -60.29
CA ARG A 204 -56.38 26.13 -59.99
C ARG A 204 -57.09 26.57 -61.26
N ALA A 205 -56.39 27.23 -62.18
CA ALA A 205 -56.94 27.64 -63.46
C ALA A 205 -57.36 26.43 -64.32
N GLN A 206 -56.55 25.37 -64.36
CA GLN A 206 -56.87 24.13 -65.05
C GLN A 206 -58.13 23.47 -64.48
N ARG A 207 -58.24 23.35 -63.16
CA ARG A 207 -59.42 22.77 -62.51
C ARG A 207 -60.68 23.57 -62.83
N GLY A 208 -60.62 24.90 -62.72
CA GLY A 208 -61.74 25.77 -63.08
C GLY A 208 -62.14 25.64 -64.55
N ALA A 209 -61.18 25.49 -65.47
CA ALA A 209 -61.46 25.23 -66.88
C ALA A 209 -62.11 23.86 -67.12
N LEU A 210 -61.64 22.81 -66.43
CA LEU A 210 -62.23 21.47 -66.53
C LEU A 210 -63.66 21.43 -65.97
N GLU A 211 -63.92 22.10 -64.85
CA GLU A 211 -65.26 22.25 -64.29
C GLU A 211 -66.20 22.99 -65.25
N ALA A 212 -65.74 24.09 -65.85
CA ALA A 212 -66.50 24.84 -66.83
C ALA A 212 -66.84 23.99 -68.08
N VAL A 213 -65.89 23.19 -68.57
CA VAL A 213 -66.12 22.23 -69.67
C VAL A 213 -67.11 21.14 -69.26
N GLY A 214 -66.99 20.62 -68.03
CA GLY A 214 -67.93 19.65 -67.47
C GLY A 214 -69.36 20.20 -67.42
N ALA A 215 -69.54 21.39 -66.85
CA ALA A 215 -70.83 22.06 -66.78
C ALA A 215 -71.43 22.35 -68.16
N ALA A 216 -70.61 22.80 -69.12
CA ALA A 216 -71.06 23.03 -70.49
C ALA A 216 -71.50 21.73 -71.20
N ARG A 217 -70.78 20.62 -70.98
CA ARG A 217 -71.16 19.30 -71.50
C ARG A 217 -72.45 18.78 -70.88
N GLU A 218 -72.62 18.96 -69.57
CA GLU A 218 -73.88 18.59 -68.90
C GLU A 218 -75.06 19.39 -69.44
N GLU A 219 -74.93 20.71 -69.60
CA GLU A 219 -76.02 21.54 -70.12
C GLU A 219 -76.32 21.19 -71.58
N ALA A 220 -75.31 20.93 -72.40
CA ALA A 220 -75.49 20.45 -73.77
C ALA A 220 -76.21 19.10 -73.82
N ALA A 221 -75.79 18.13 -73.01
CA ALA A 221 -76.42 16.82 -72.91
C ALA A 221 -77.88 16.92 -72.41
N ARG A 222 -78.15 17.78 -71.41
CA ARG A 222 -79.52 18.06 -70.93
C ARG A 222 -80.37 18.71 -72.00
N ALA A 223 -79.83 19.66 -72.77
CA ALA A 223 -80.54 20.31 -73.87
C ALA A 223 -80.85 19.32 -75.00
N GLU A 224 -79.90 18.45 -75.34
CA GLU A 224 -80.06 17.39 -76.34
C GLU A 224 -81.06 16.33 -75.89
N GLU A 225 -80.99 15.88 -74.63
CA GLU A 225 -81.98 14.95 -74.06
C GLU A 225 -83.38 15.57 -74.01
N ARG A 226 -83.52 16.85 -73.62
CA ARG A 226 -84.81 17.55 -73.64
C ARG A 226 -85.36 17.65 -75.07
N PHE A 227 -84.50 17.92 -76.05
CA PHE A 227 -84.89 18.00 -77.46
C PHE A 227 -85.34 16.64 -78.00
N GLU A 228 -84.52 15.59 -77.82
CA GLU A 228 -84.83 14.24 -78.29
C GLU A 228 -85.98 13.59 -77.49
N GLY A 229 -86.09 13.88 -76.20
CA GLY A 229 -87.22 13.50 -75.36
C GLY A 229 -88.50 14.21 -75.78
N GLY A 230 -88.44 15.51 -76.08
CA GLY A 230 -89.58 16.26 -76.62
C GLY A 230 -90.04 15.72 -77.97
N LYS A 231 -89.09 15.43 -78.87
CA LYS A 231 -89.35 14.85 -80.19
C LYS A 231 -89.93 13.43 -80.11
N ARG A 232 -89.35 12.57 -79.27
CA ARG A 232 -89.87 11.22 -79.01
C ARG A 232 -91.24 11.28 -78.37
N ARG A 233 -91.47 12.11 -77.35
CA ARG A 233 -92.77 12.26 -76.71
C ARG A 233 -93.83 12.78 -77.68
N LEU A 234 -93.49 13.69 -78.59
CA LEU A 234 -94.38 14.09 -79.68
C LEU A 234 -94.73 12.92 -80.60
N GLY A 235 -93.74 12.11 -80.98
CA GLY A 235 -93.95 10.93 -81.81
C GLY A 235 -94.63 9.76 -81.10
N ASP A 236 -94.41 9.58 -79.81
CA ASP A 236 -95.01 8.54 -78.97
C ASP A 236 -96.43 8.91 -78.62
N VAL A 237 -96.71 10.16 -78.24
CA VAL A 237 -98.09 10.64 -78.08
C VAL A 237 -98.81 10.54 -79.42
N ALA A 238 -98.18 10.91 -80.53
CA ALA A 238 -98.80 10.79 -81.85
C ALA A 238 -99.10 9.34 -82.25
N ARG A 239 -98.17 8.42 -81.97
CA ARG A 239 -98.35 6.98 -82.23
C ARG A 239 -99.29 6.32 -81.25
N GLU A 240 -99.22 6.62 -79.96
CA GLU A 240 -100.14 6.10 -78.94
C GLU A 240 -101.56 6.52 -79.25
N ILE A 241 -101.75 7.77 -79.67
CA ILE A 241 -103.00 8.24 -80.25
C ILE A 241 -103.41 7.39 -81.45
N HIS A 242 -102.53 7.20 -82.42
CA HIS A 242 -102.86 6.50 -83.65
C HIS A 242 -103.12 5.00 -83.43
N ASP A 243 -102.33 4.35 -82.59
CA ASP A 243 -102.41 2.93 -82.28
C ASP A 243 -103.60 2.61 -81.37
N MET A 244 -103.94 3.49 -80.41
CA MET A 244 -105.11 3.28 -79.55
C MET A 244 -106.43 3.68 -80.21
N LEU A 245 -106.41 4.66 -81.10
CA LEU A 245 -107.63 5.32 -81.57
C LEU A 245 -107.81 5.26 -83.09
N GLU A 246 -106.85 4.71 -83.84
CA GLU A 246 -106.81 4.61 -85.31
C GLU A 246 -107.04 5.95 -86.05
N ILE A 247 -106.61 7.05 -85.43
CA ILE A 247 -106.81 8.42 -85.92
C ILE A 247 -105.53 9.25 -85.79
N GLU A 248 -105.45 10.39 -86.49
CA GLU A 248 -104.32 11.28 -86.34
C GLU A 248 -104.44 12.17 -85.07
N PRO A 249 -103.32 12.68 -84.49
CA PRO A 249 -103.32 13.51 -83.28
C PRO A 249 -104.21 14.75 -83.32
N ALA A 250 -104.40 15.32 -84.50
CA ALA A 250 -105.30 16.44 -84.71
C ALA A 250 -106.79 16.07 -84.51
N GLU A 251 -107.13 14.79 -84.55
CA GLU A 251 -108.49 14.26 -84.54
C GLU A 251 -108.90 13.71 -83.15
N VAL A 252 -107.96 13.62 -82.20
CA VAL A 252 -108.18 13.00 -80.87
C VAL A 252 -109.16 13.77 -80.01
N ALA A 253 -109.11 15.10 -80.07
CA ALA A 253 -110.09 15.94 -79.40
C ALA A 253 -111.51 15.61 -79.91
N SER A 254 -111.64 15.38 -81.22
CA SER A 254 -112.91 15.00 -81.85
C SER A 254 -113.37 13.60 -81.44
N LEU A 255 -112.47 12.62 -81.28
CA LEU A 255 -112.81 11.24 -80.93
C LEU A 255 -113.05 11.01 -79.44
N ALA A 256 -112.32 11.70 -78.56
CA ALA A 256 -112.58 11.68 -77.12
C ALA A 256 -113.92 12.34 -76.74
N GLY A 257 -114.69 12.83 -77.72
CA GLY A 257 -115.96 13.53 -77.52
C GLY A 257 -115.80 14.89 -76.85
N ILE A 258 -114.57 15.43 -76.86
CA ILE A 258 -114.19 16.68 -76.23
C ILE A 258 -114.28 17.75 -77.32
N ALA A 259 -115.45 18.40 -77.41
CA ALA A 259 -115.54 19.64 -78.19
C ALA A 259 -114.43 20.61 -77.73
N PRO A 260 -113.87 21.47 -78.61
CA PRO A 260 -112.78 22.38 -78.25
C PRO A 260 -113.05 23.21 -76.98
N ASP A 261 -114.33 23.32 -76.59
CA ASP A 261 -114.84 24.12 -75.49
C ASP A 261 -115.35 23.31 -74.26
N LYS A 262 -114.99 22.02 -74.09
CA LYS A 262 -115.31 21.23 -72.87
C LYS A 262 -114.09 20.98 -71.97
N PRO A 263 -114.24 21.04 -70.62
CA PRO A 263 -113.14 20.78 -69.71
C PRO A 263 -112.80 19.29 -69.61
N LEU A 264 -111.49 19.00 -69.55
CA LEU A 264 -110.92 17.67 -69.39
C LEU A 264 -111.28 17.06 -68.01
N PRO A 265 -111.25 15.72 -67.85
CA PRO A 265 -111.50 15.05 -66.56
C PRO A 265 -110.56 15.57 -65.47
N ASP A 266 -111.02 15.51 -64.22
CA ASP A 266 -110.34 16.16 -63.12
C ASP A 266 -109.00 15.50 -62.81
N VAL A 267 -107.93 16.21 -63.16
CA VAL A 267 -106.53 15.84 -62.94
C VAL A 267 -106.29 15.46 -61.47
N ALA A 268 -107.11 15.99 -60.55
CA ALA A 268 -107.05 15.74 -59.12
C ALA A 268 -107.19 14.26 -58.71
N GLU A 269 -107.95 13.41 -59.41
CA GLU A 269 -108.06 11.98 -59.05
C GLU A 269 -106.78 11.19 -59.41
N VAL A 270 -106.12 11.56 -60.51
CA VAL A 270 -104.85 10.97 -60.95
C VAL A 270 -103.71 11.47 -60.06
N GLU A 271 -103.73 12.75 -59.70
CA GLU A 271 -102.81 13.34 -58.72
C GLU A 271 -102.97 12.74 -57.32
N ALA A 272 -104.19 12.41 -56.90
CA ALA A 272 -104.44 11.77 -55.59
C ALA A 272 -103.75 10.40 -55.46
N LYS A 273 -103.62 9.66 -56.55
CA LYS A 273 -102.91 8.36 -56.57
C LYS A 273 -101.39 8.53 -56.49
N ILE A 274 -100.86 9.59 -57.09
CA ILE A 274 -99.45 10.00 -56.99
C ILE A 274 -99.12 10.45 -55.56
N GLU A 275 -100.04 11.20 -54.94
CA GLU A 275 -99.83 11.76 -53.61
C GLU A 275 -99.83 10.70 -52.51
N ARG A 276 -100.56 9.59 -52.69
CA ARG A 276 -100.49 8.42 -51.81
C ARG A 276 -99.09 7.79 -51.77
N LEU A 277 -98.43 7.68 -52.92
CA LEU A 277 -97.08 7.07 -53.03
C LEU A 277 -95.98 7.99 -52.49
N ARG A 278 -96.17 9.32 -52.56
CA ARG A 278 -95.24 10.30 -51.95
C ARG A 278 -95.25 10.25 -50.42
N ARG A 279 -96.42 10.04 -49.81
CA ARG A 279 -96.54 9.89 -48.34
C ARG A 279 -95.90 8.60 -47.81
N GLU A 280 -95.88 7.54 -48.59
CA GLU A 280 -95.15 6.31 -48.24
C GLU A 280 -93.63 6.52 -48.25
N ARG A 281 -93.12 7.36 -49.17
CA ARG A 281 -91.71 7.78 -49.19
C ARG A 281 -91.31 8.63 -47.98
N GLU A 282 -92.14 9.58 -47.55
CA GLU A 282 -91.85 10.44 -46.38
C GLU A 282 -91.76 9.69 -45.06
N ARG A 283 -92.46 8.55 -44.93
CA ARG A 283 -92.50 7.72 -43.71
C ARG A 283 -91.19 6.98 -43.40
N LEU A 284 -90.23 6.94 -44.32
CA LEU A 284 -88.93 6.28 -44.15
C LEU A 284 -87.94 7.09 -43.29
N GLY A 285 -88.23 8.37 -43.00
CA GLY A 285 -87.36 9.24 -42.20
C GLY A 285 -86.07 9.63 -42.91
N ALA A 286 -85.28 10.51 -42.28
CA ALA A 286 -84.01 10.98 -42.84
C ALA A 286 -82.93 9.90 -42.70
N VAL A 287 -82.37 9.47 -43.82
CA VAL A 287 -81.26 8.51 -43.88
C VAL A 287 -79.95 9.26 -43.64
N ASN A 288 -79.14 8.83 -42.66
CA ASN A 288 -77.82 9.40 -42.44
C ASN A 288 -76.83 8.86 -43.48
N LEU A 289 -76.66 9.61 -44.57
CA LEU A 289 -75.79 9.24 -45.69
C LEU A 289 -74.29 9.26 -45.34
N ARG A 290 -73.90 9.82 -44.18
CA ARG A 290 -72.50 9.89 -43.71
C ARG A 290 -72.12 8.80 -42.71
N ALA A 291 -73.07 7.95 -42.30
CA ALA A 291 -72.83 6.92 -41.30
C ALA A 291 -71.71 5.94 -41.71
N GLU A 292 -71.56 5.65 -43.00
CA GLU A 292 -70.50 4.77 -43.48
C GLU A 292 -69.12 5.44 -43.47
N GLU A 293 -69.05 6.75 -43.69
CA GLU A 293 -67.81 7.53 -43.60
C GLU A 293 -67.38 7.71 -42.14
N GLU A 294 -68.31 8.07 -41.25
CA GLU A 294 -68.06 8.23 -39.81
C GLU A 294 -67.62 6.91 -39.17
N LEU A 295 -68.21 5.78 -39.58
CA LEU A 295 -67.79 4.46 -39.12
C LEU A 295 -66.33 4.17 -39.53
N ARG A 296 -65.95 4.45 -40.79
CA ARG A 296 -64.58 4.25 -41.27
C ARG A 296 -63.57 5.15 -40.54
N GLU A 297 -63.93 6.40 -40.26
CA GLU A 297 -63.09 7.33 -39.47
C GLU A 297 -62.87 6.81 -38.05
N VAL A 298 -63.94 6.41 -37.36
CA VAL A 298 -63.86 5.87 -35.99
C VAL A 298 -63.10 4.55 -35.94
N GLU A 299 -63.29 3.65 -36.91
CA GLU A 299 -62.54 2.40 -37.01
C GLU A 299 -61.04 2.64 -37.23
N THR A 300 -60.68 3.62 -38.08
CA THR A 300 -59.28 3.99 -38.32
C THR A 300 -58.65 4.57 -37.05
N GLN A 301 -59.35 5.47 -36.36
CA GLN A 301 -58.88 6.08 -35.13
C GLN A 301 -58.71 5.04 -34.02
N HIS A 302 -59.68 4.14 -33.86
CA HIS A 302 -59.59 3.01 -32.93
C HIS A 302 -58.39 2.10 -33.26
N GLY A 303 -58.15 1.80 -34.54
CA GLY A 303 -57.00 1.01 -34.99
C GLY A 303 -55.66 1.64 -34.60
N SER A 304 -55.52 2.96 -34.80
CA SER A 304 -54.30 3.68 -34.41
C SER A 304 -54.05 3.66 -32.89
N LEU A 305 -55.08 3.97 -32.09
CA LEU A 305 -54.99 3.96 -30.63
C LEU A 305 -54.71 2.57 -30.05
N ALA A 306 -55.25 1.52 -30.68
CA ALA A 306 -54.95 0.15 -30.29
C ALA A 306 -53.47 -0.22 -30.53
N SER A 307 -52.91 0.19 -31.68
CA SER A 307 -51.49 -0.01 -31.99
C SER A 307 -50.59 0.74 -31.01
N GLU A 308 -50.87 2.03 -30.77
CA GLU A 308 -50.08 2.84 -29.82
C GLU A 308 -50.12 2.27 -28.39
N ARG A 309 -51.28 1.77 -27.96
CA ARG A 309 -51.41 1.08 -26.67
C ARG A 309 -50.52 -0.16 -26.61
N ASP A 310 -50.54 -0.98 -27.66
CA ASP A 310 -49.79 -2.24 -27.68
C ASP A 310 -48.28 -1.98 -27.70
N ASP A 311 -47.82 -0.96 -28.43
CA ASP A 311 -46.43 -0.49 -28.43
C ASP A 311 -46.00 -0.01 -27.04
N LEU A 312 -46.83 0.78 -26.35
CA LEU A 312 -46.56 1.22 -24.97
C LEU A 312 -46.46 0.05 -23.99
N VAL A 313 -47.35 -0.94 -24.12
CA VAL A 313 -47.32 -2.14 -23.28
C VAL A 313 -46.04 -2.95 -23.52
N GLU A 314 -45.60 -3.07 -24.78
CA GLU A 314 -44.35 -3.74 -25.11
C GLU A 314 -43.13 -2.96 -24.57
N ALA A 315 -43.12 -1.63 -24.71
CA ALA A 315 -42.08 -0.77 -24.15
C ALA A 315 -41.99 -0.92 -22.62
N ILE A 316 -43.13 -0.93 -21.92
CA ILE A 316 -43.19 -1.17 -20.46
C ILE A 316 -42.59 -2.53 -20.12
N LYS A 317 -42.91 -3.58 -20.89
CA LYS A 317 -42.36 -4.93 -20.67
C LYS A 317 -40.84 -4.95 -20.84
N ARG A 318 -40.32 -4.31 -21.90
CA ARG A 318 -38.87 -4.18 -22.14
C ARG A 318 -38.17 -3.41 -21.01
N LEU A 319 -38.75 -2.30 -20.56
CA LEU A 319 -38.22 -1.51 -19.44
C LEU A 319 -38.18 -2.32 -18.14
N ARG A 320 -39.26 -3.03 -17.80
CA ARG A 320 -39.31 -3.91 -16.61
C ARG A 320 -38.25 -5.01 -16.66
N GLN A 321 -38.04 -5.61 -17.83
CA GLN A 321 -36.99 -6.62 -18.01
C GLN A 321 -35.58 -6.01 -17.86
N GLY A 322 -35.37 -4.79 -18.38
CA GLY A 322 -34.13 -4.03 -18.17
C GLY A 322 -33.85 -3.76 -16.70
N ILE A 323 -34.86 -3.31 -15.94
CA ILE A 323 -34.75 -3.07 -14.49
C ILE A 323 -34.41 -4.36 -13.75
N GLN A 324 -35.05 -5.48 -14.08
CA GLN A 324 -34.76 -6.77 -13.43
C GLN A 324 -33.31 -7.23 -13.67
N ASN A 325 -32.80 -7.07 -14.90
CA ASN A 325 -31.42 -7.41 -15.22
C ASN A 325 -30.42 -6.53 -14.44
N LEU A 326 -30.70 -5.22 -14.37
CA LEU A 326 -29.86 -4.27 -13.64
C LEU A 326 -29.87 -4.54 -12.13
N ASN A 327 -31.05 -4.83 -11.56
CA ASN A 327 -31.16 -5.19 -10.13
C ASN A 327 -30.41 -6.49 -9.81
N ARG A 328 -30.44 -7.49 -10.70
CA ARG A 328 -29.66 -8.72 -10.52
C ARG A 328 -28.17 -8.43 -10.49
N GLU A 329 -27.67 -7.66 -11.46
CA GLU A 329 -26.25 -7.27 -11.52
C GLU A 329 -25.84 -6.43 -10.30
N ALA A 330 -26.70 -5.51 -9.86
CA ALA A 330 -26.49 -4.72 -8.66
C ALA A 330 -26.39 -5.59 -7.40
N ARG A 331 -27.29 -6.58 -7.25
CA ARG A 331 -27.25 -7.53 -6.12
C ARG A 331 -25.98 -8.36 -6.11
N GLU A 332 -25.56 -8.90 -7.26
CA GLU A 332 -24.33 -9.68 -7.38
C GLU A 332 -23.10 -8.83 -7.00
N ARG A 333 -23.01 -7.58 -7.49
CA ARG A 333 -21.91 -6.67 -7.16
C ARG A 333 -21.92 -6.24 -5.69
N LEU A 334 -23.09 -5.98 -5.12
CA LEU A 334 -23.22 -5.61 -3.72
C LEU A 334 -22.75 -6.74 -2.80
N LEU A 335 -23.23 -7.97 -3.04
CA LEU A 335 -22.85 -9.14 -2.25
C LEU A 335 -21.35 -9.44 -2.36
N ALA A 336 -20.79 -9.39 -3.58
CA ALA A 336 -19.35 -9.58 -3.78
C ALA A 336 -18.51 -8.53 -3.04
N SER A 337 -18.93 -7.27 -3.09
CA SER A 337 -18.25 -6.17 -2.36
C SER A 337 -18.40 -6.33 -0.86
N PHE A 338 -19.58 -6.71 -0.38
CA PHE A 338 -19.86 -6.94 1.04
C PHE A 338 -18.99 -8.07 1.61
N GLU A 339 -18.88 -9.21 0.92
CA GLU A 339 -18.02 -10.33 1.33
C GLU A 339 -16.56 -9.92 1.41
N LEU A 340 -16.08 -9.14 0.42
CA LEU A 340 -14.71 -8.66 0.37
C LEU A 340 -14.40 -7.69 1.53
N VAL A 341 -15.27 -6.70 1.76
CA VAL A 341 -15.16 -5.75 2.87
C VAL A 341 -15.22 -6.48 4.22
N SER A 342 -16.15 -7.43 4.38
CA SER A 342 -16.29 -8.23 5.60
C SER A 342 -15.02 -9.03 5.91
N LYS A 343 -14.37 -9.61 4.88
CA LYS A 343 -13.09 -10.31 5.02
C LYS A 343 -11.96 -9.38 5.46
N HIS A 344 -11.82 -8.22 4.83
CA HIS A 344 -10.81 -7.22 5.22
C HIS A 344 -11.06 -6.69 6.63
N PHE A 345 -12.31 -6.40 6.97
CA PHE A 345 -12.72 -5.89 8.28
C PHE A 345 -12.36 -6.88 9.39
N LYS A 346 -12.67 -8.16 9.20
CA LYS A 346 -12.32 -9.21 10.15
C LYS A 346 -10.80 -9.31 10.37
N HIS A 347 -10.02 -9.23 9.29
CA HIS A 347 -8.57 -9.30 9.36
C HIS A 347 -7.97 -8.11 10.12
N LEU A 348 -8.29 -6.88 9.69
CA LEU A 348 -7.77 -5.65 10.30
C LEU A 348 -8.20 -5.51 11.76
N PHE A 349 -9.43 -5.92 12.09
CA PHE A 349 -9.90 -5.90 13.47
C PHE A 349 -9.07 -6.84 14.37
N THR A 350 -8.85 -8.08 13.94
CA THR A 350 -8.05 -9.04 14.72
C THR A 350 -6.62 -8.56 14.91
N GLU A 351 -6.04 -7.89 13.91
CA GLU A 351 -4.69 -7.31 13.97
C GLU A 351 -4.62 -6.12 14.94
N LEU A 352 -5.51 -5.13 14.79
CA LEU A 352 -5.59 -3.96 15.67
C LEU A 352 -5.76 -4.32 17.15
N PHE A 353 -6.60 -5.31 17.46
CA PHE A 353 -6.90 -5.68 18.83
C PHE A 353 -5.97 -6.77 19.40
N GLY A 354 -5.09 -7.35 18.58
CA GLY A 354 -4.22 -8.48 18.95
C GLY A 354 -5.01 -9.75 19.29
N GLY A 355 -6.18 -9.92 18.67
CA GLY A 355 -7.17 -10.95 18.98
C GLY A 355 -8.61 -10.44 18.87
N GLY A 356 -9.59 -11.29 19.19
CA GLY A 356 -11.01 -10.96 19.02
C GLY A 356 -11.51 -11.15 17.58
N THR A 357 -12.79 -10.94 17.36
CA THR A 357 -13.46 -11.16 16.07
C THR A 357 -14.50 -10.08 15.82
N ALA A 358 -14.57 -9.54 14.61
CA ALA A 358 -15.66 -8.69 14.18
C ALA A 358 -16.27 -9.22 12.87
N GLU A 359 -17.55 -8.98 12.69
CA GLU A 359 -18.30 -9.36 11.50
C GLU A 359 -19.32 -8.29 11.13
N LEU A 360 -19.57 -8.17 9.83
CA LEU A 360 -20.65 -7.36 9.27
C LEU A 360 -21.84 -8.28 9.04
N GLN A 361 -23.02 -7.89 9.52
CA GLN A 361 -24.27 -8.61 9.31
C GLN A 361 -25.26 -7.72 8.56
N LEU A 362 -25.98 -8.30 7.59
CA LEU A 362 -27.10 -7.63 6.95
C LEU A 362 -28.35 -7.85 7.81
N VAL A 363 -29.03 -6.76 8.16
CA VAL A 363 -30.28 -6.80 8.92
C VAL A 363 -31.37 -7.42 8.03
N GLU A 364 -32.18 -8.32 8.60
CA GLU A 364 -33.17 -9.13 7.85
C GLU A 364 -34.08 -8.26 6.97
N HIS A 365 -33.84 -8.32 5.65
CA HIS A 365 -34.71 -7.79 4.60
C HIS A 365 -34.68 -8.76 3.41
N GLU A 366 -35.79 -8.90 2.68
CA GLU A 366 -35.88 -9.84 1.54
C GLU A 366 -35.00 -9.43 0.34
N ASP A 367 -34.68 -8.14 0.22
CA ASP A 367 -33.75 -7.59 -0.78
C ASP A 367 -32.46 -7.08 -0.13
N PRO A 368 -31.28 -7.64 -0.46
CA PRO A 368 -29.98 -7.13 -0.01
C PRO A 368 -29.73 -5.66 -0.33
N LEU A 369 -30.36 -5.11 -1.38
CA LEU A 369 -30.24 -3.69 -1.75
C LEU A 369 -30.90 -2.74 -0.74
N GLU A 370 -31.89 -3.23 0.02
CA GLU A 370 -32.65 -2.47 1.01
C GLU A 370 -32.32 -2.89 2.45
N ALA A 371 -31.45 -3.88 2.62
CA ALA A 371 -31.00 -4.36 3.92
C ALA A 371 -30.12 -3.31 4.63
N GLY A 372 -30.37 -3.11 5.92
CA GLY A 372 -29.46 -2.35 6.79
C GLY A 372 -28.18 -3.14 7.09
N LEU A 373 -27.13 -2.46 7.55
CA LEU A 373 -25.87 -3.09 7.96
C LEU A 373 -25.67 -2.91 9.47
N GLU A 374 -25.40 -4.02 10.16
CA GLU A 374 -25.08 -4.04 11.59
C GLU A 374 -23.65 -4.54 11.81
N ILE A 375 -22.92 -3.85 12.68
CA ILE A 375 -21.52 -4.16 13.01
C ILE A 375 -21.51 -4.88 14.35
N VAL A 376 -21.11 -6.15 14.35
CA VAL A 376 -20.95 -6.96 15.55
C VAL A 376 -19.47 -7.16 15.82
N ALA A 377 -18.99 -6.63 16.94
CA ALA A 377 -17.59 -6.71 17.32
C ALA A 377 -17.44 -7.44 18.66
N LYS A 378 -16.40 -8.27 18.76
CA LYS A 378 -16.02 -9.00 19.97
C LYS A 378 -14.54 -8.72 20.28
N PRO A 379 -14.24 -7.67 21.04
CA PRO A 379 -12.89 -7.42 21.54
C PRO A 379 -12.38 -8.59 22.41
N PRO A 380 -11.05 -8.77 22.54
CA PRO A 380 -10.47 -9.85 23.32
C PRO A 380 -10.96 -9.81 24.78
N GLY A 381 -11.52 -10.93 25.25
CA GLY A 381 -12.05 -11.04 26.62
C GLY A 381 -13.46 -10.50 26.86
N LYS A 382 -14.13 -9.93 25.84
CA LYS A 382 -15.52 -9.42 25.94
C LYS A 382 -16.52 -10.27 25.16
N LYS A 383 -17.81 -10.10 25.48
CA LYS A 383 -18.92 -10.70 24.71
C LYS A 383 -19.14 -9.91 23.40
N PRO A 384 -19.68 -10.54 22.33
CA PRO A 384 -20.08 -9.82 21.13
C PRO A 384 -21.08 -8.72 21.49
N ALA A 385 -20.84 -7.52 20.99
CA ALA A 385 -21.70 -6.37 21.21
C ALA A 385 -21.81 -5.57 19.91
N THR A 386 -22.92 -4.84 19.78
CA THR A 386 -23.12 -3.88 18.68
C THR A 386 -22.26 -2.65 18.91
N LEU A 387 -21.91 -1.93 17.83
CA LEU A 387 -20.99 -0.78 17.86
C LEU A 387 -21.36 0.27 18.93
N SER A 388 -22.65 0.50 19.18
CA SER A 388 -23.16 1.48 20.15
C SER A 388 -22.93 1.11 21.62
N LEU A 389 -22.58 -0.15 21.90
CA LEU A 389 -22.36 -0.68 23.25
C LEU A 389 -20.86 -0.81 23.60
N LEU A 390 -19.96 -0.36 22.73
CA LEU A 390 -18.52 -0.38 22.95
C LEU A 390 -18.03 0.86 23.72
N SER A 391 -16.84 0.77 24.33
CA SER A 391 -16.14 1.94 24.91
C SER A 391 -15.78 2.94 23.81
N GLY A 392 -15.72 4.25 24.11
CA GLY A 392 -15.45 5.29 23.10
C GLY A 392 -14.18 5.06 22.26
N GLY A 393 -13.07 4.61 22.89
CA GLY A 393 -11.84 4.24 22.17
C GLY A 393 -11.97 2.96 21.35
N GLU A 394 -12.72 1.97 21.83
CA GLU A 394 -12.99 0.73 21.10
C GLU A 394 -13.91 0.98 19.90
N GLN A 395 -14.90 1.87 20.06
CA GLN A 395 -15.81 2.31 19.00
C GLN A 395 -15.02 3.03 17.90
N ALA A 396 -14.13 3.95 18.27
CA ALA A 396 -13.27 4.67 17.32
C ALA A 396 -12.38 3.71 16.52
N LEU A 397 -11.67 2.79 17.18
CA LEU A 397 -10.84 1.80 16.50
C LEU A 397 -11.64 0.83 15.63
N THR A 398 -12.81 0.39 16.07
CA THR A 398 -13.67 -0.50 15.29
C THR A 398 -14.19 0.20 14.03
N ALA A 399 -14.60 1.47 14.15
CA ALA A 399 -15.02 2.27 13.00
C ALA A 399 -13.86 2.51 12.03
N LEU A 400 -12.66 2.80 12.55
CA LEU A 400 -11.46 2.98 11.77
C LEU A 400 -11.08 1.71 10.98
N ALA A 401 -11.16 0.54 11.64
CA ALA A 401 -10.93 -0.75 11.00
C ALA A 401 -11.92 -0.99 9.83
N LEU A 402 -13.17 -0.58 9.97
CA LEU A 402 -14.16 -0.68 8.90
C LEU A 402 -13.86 0.26 7.73
N ILE A 403 -13.52 1.53 8.04
CA ILE A 403 -13.15 2.51 7.00
C ILE A 403 -11.96 2.00 6.19
N PHE A 404 -10.94 1.48 6.85
CA PHE A 404 -9.77 0.91 6.17
C PHE A 404 -10.08 -0.38 5.42
N ALA A 405 -10.99 -1.23 5.93
CA ALA A 405 -11.43 -2.42 5.20
C ALA A 405 -12.16 -2.08 3.90
N VAL A 406 -12.98 -1.03 3.90
CA VAL A 406 -13.59 -0.48 2.69
C VAL A 406 -12.50 0.05 1.76
N PHE A 407 -11.52 0.76 2.30
CA PHE A 407 -10.41 1.32 1.52
C PHE A 407 -9.56 0.23 0.82
N LEU A 408 -9.31 -0.91 1.46
CA LEU A 408 -8.55 -2.03 0.84
C LEU A 408 -9.26 -2.69 -0.34
N THR A 409 -10.59 -2.58 -0.41
CA THR A 409 -11.37 -3.13 -1.53
C THR A 409 -11.06 -2.38 -2.84
N ASN A 410 -10.75 -1.09 -2.77
CA ASN A 410 -10.33 -0.28 -3.90
C ASN A 410 -9.35 0.82 -3.43
N PRO A 411 -8.06 0.50 -3.32
CA PRO A 411 -7.08 1.39 -2.71
C PRO A 411 -6.90 2.67 -3.54
N ALA A 412 -7.13 3.82 -2.93
CA ALA A 412 -6.86 5.10 -3.58
C ALA A 412 -5.36 5.45 -3.46
N PRO A 413 -4.77 6.17 -4.42
CA PRO A 413 -3.34 6.50 -4.39
C PRO A 413 -2.93 7.41 -3.22
N ILE A 414 -3.86 8.17 -2.66
CA ILE A 414 -3.65 9.06 -1.52
C ILE A 414 -4.81 8.94 -0.53
N CYS A 415 -4.49 8.81 0.75
CA CYS A 415 -5.45 8.83 1.85
C CYS A 415 -5.08 9.96 2.82
N VAL A 416 -6.03 10.86 3.12
CA VAL A 416 -5.83 11.99 4.05
C VAL A 416 -6.62 11.72 5.32
N LEU A 417 -5.95 11.77 6.46
CA LEU A 417 -6.53 11.52 7.78
C LEU A 417 -6.34 12.76 8.65
N ASP A 418 -7.43 13.36 9.12
CA ASP A 418 -7.41 14.59 9.91
C ASP A 418 -7.89 14.32 11.34
N GLU A 419 -6.99 14.46 12.30
CA GLU A 419 -7.20 14.28 13.75
C GLU A 419 -7.94 12.99 14.16
N VAL A 420 -7.79 11.93 13.35
CA VAL A 420 -8.43 10.62 13.61
C VAL A 420 -7.92 9.94 14.88
N ASP A 421 -6.78 10.35 15.40
CA ASP A 421 -6.15 9.86 16.63
C ASP A 421 -6.56 10.64 17.89
N ALA A 422 -7.34 11.72 17.76
CA ALA A 422 -7.81 12.51 18.90
C ALA A 422 -8.63 11.74 19.96
N PRO A 423 -9.49 10.75 19.61
CA PRO A 423 -10.25 9.98 20.60
C PRO A 423 -9.51 8.74 21.13
N LEU A 424 -8.26 8.50 20.71
CA LEU A 424 -7.49 7.30 21.04
C LEU A 424 -6.54 7.55 22.23
N ASP A 425 -6.29 6.53 23.04
CA ASP A 425 -5.24 6.56 24.06
C ASP A 425 -3.88 6.13 23.45
N ASP A 426 -2.79 6.37 24.18
CA ASP A 426 -1.42 6.14 23.70
C ASP A 426 -1.21 4.72 23.15
N HIS A 427 -1.78 3.71 23.79
CA HIS A 427 -1.68 2.31 23.37
C HIS A 427 -2.46 2.02 22.08
N ASN A 428 -3.64 2.62 21.91
CA ASN A 428 -4.42 2.47 20.69
C ASN A 428 -3.87 3.32 19.52
N ILE A 429 -3.16 4.40 19.82
CA ILE A 429 -2.42 5.19 18.81
C ILE A 429 -1.25 4.38 18.23
N GLU A 430 -0.52 3.63 19.06
CA GLU A 430 0.53 2.73 18.57
C GLU A 430 -0.05 1.68 17.62
N ARG A 431 -1.18 1.05 17.99
CA ARG A 431 -1.89 0.08 17.14
C ARG A 431 -2.38 0.69 15.83
N PHE A 432 -2.85 1.93 15.86
CA PHE A 432 -3.23 2.67 14.66
C PHE A 432 -2.02 2.90 13.75
N CYS A 433 -0.88 3.30 14.30
CA CYS A 433 0.35 3.49 13.53
C CYS A 433 0.85 2.17 12.92
N ASP A 434 0.80 1.06 13.66
CA ASP A 434 1.17 -0.26 13.16
C ASP A 434 0.30 -0.68 11.96
N LEU A 435 -1.01 -0.40 12.03
CA LEU A 435 -1.93 -0.64 10.93
C LEU A 435 -1.58 0.20 9.69
N LEU A 436 -1.26 1.48 9.86
CA LEU A 436 -0.86 2.33 8.74
C LEU A 436 0.43 1.84 8.07
N ASP A 437 1.40 1.38 8.88
CA ASP A 437 2.63 0.78 8.38
C ASP A 437 2.32 -0.47 7.54
N GLU A 438 1.42 -1.35 8.01
CA GLU A 438 1.03 -2.56 7.29
C GLU A 438 0.24 -2.24 6.01
N MET A 439 -0.65 -1.24 6.03
CA MET A 439 -1.37 -0.79 4.84
C MET A 439 -0.42 -0.20 3.79
N THR A 440 0.60 0.54 4.22
CA THR A 440 1.62 1.11 3.30
C THR A 440 2.52 0.03 2.71
N ARG A 441 2.70 -1.12 3.39
CA ARG A 441 3.44 -2.27 2.84
C ARG A 441 2.61 -3.12 1.88
N SER A 442 1.33 -3.28 2.19
CA SER A 442 0.41 -4.12 1.41
C SER A 442 -0.23 -3.40 0.22
N THR A 443 -0.21 -2.06 0.22
CA THR A 443 -0.78 -1.23 -0.85
C THR A 443 0.18 -0.11 -1.27
N ASP A 444 0.09 0.35 -2.51
CA ASP A 444 0.83 1.52 -3.02
C ASP A 444 0.20 2.87 -2.56
N THR A 445 -0.55 2.88 -1.46
CA THR A 445 -1.26 4.05 -0.93
C THR A 445 -0.31 4.98 -0.18
N ARG A 446 -0.41 6.29 -0.43
CA ARG A 446 0.28 7.30 0.37
C ARG A 446 -0.64 7.90 1.42
N PHE A 447 -0.25 7.81 2.69
CA PHE A 447 -0.98 8.41 3.79
C PHE A 447 -0.47 9.82 4.12
N VAL A 448 -1.40 10.76 4.30
CA VAL A 448 -1.14 12.11 4.78
C VAL A 448 -1.95 12.30 6.05
N ILE A 449 -1.26 12.47 7.18
CA ILE A 449 -1.90 12.55 8.49
C ILE A 449 -1.71 13.95 9.07
N ILE A 450 -2.81 14.55 9.49
CA ILE A 450 -2.85 15.81 10.22
C ILE A 450 -3.14 15.45 11.68
N THR A 451 -2.19 15.70 12.56
CA THR A 451 -2.28 15.35 13.97
C THR A 451 -1.45 16.30 14.82
N HIS A 452 -1.82 16.44 16.09
CA HIS A 452 -1.01 17.05 17.13
C HIS A 452 -0.42 16.02 18.13
N ASN A 453 -0.66 14.72 17.92
CA ASN A 453 -0.23 13.67 18.82
C ASN A 453 1.27 13.31 18.64
N PRO A 454 2.11 13.40 19.69
CA PRO A 454 3.53 13.11 19.59
C PRO A 454 3.87 11.68 19.16
N ILE A 455 3.05 10.69 19.52
CA ILE A 455 3.29 9.28 19.20
C ILE A 455 3.11 9.06 17.70
N THR A 456 2.00 9.55 17.14
CA THR A 456 1.74 9.52 15.70
C THR A 456 2.84 10.24 14.92
N MET A 457 3.24 11.44 15.36
CA MET A 457 4.33 12.21 14.72
C MET A 457 5.66 11.45 14.70
N ALA A 458 5.98 10.72 15.77
CA ALA A 458 7.24 9.97 15.88
C ALA A 458 7.30 8.74 14.95
N ARG A 459 6.15 8.23 14.50
CA ARG A 459 6.03 7.05 13.64
C ARG A 459 5.92 7.37 12.15
N MET A 460 5.97 8.64 11.75
CA MET A 460 5.88 9.05 10.34
C MET A 460 7.26 9.16 9.66
N ASN A 461 7.32 8.94 8.34
CA ASN A 461 8.57 9.10 7.57
C ASN A 461 9.03 10.56 7.48
N ARG A 462 8.09 11.50 7.32
CA ARG A 462 8.37 12.92 7.10
C ARG A 462 7.30 13.79 7.75
N LEU A 463 7.74 14.85 8.42
CA LEU A 463 6.85 15.81 9.06
C LEU A 463 6.81 17.12 8.28
N TYR A 464 5.61 17.65 8.10
CA TYR A 464 5.37 18.98 7.58
C TYR A 464 4.71 19.81 8.67
N GLY A 465 5.47 20.73 9.27
CA GLY A 465 4.98 21.68 10.24
C GLY A 465 4.41 22.92 9.56
N VAL A 466 3.20 23.33 9.92
CA VAL A 466 2.63 24.61 9.50
C VAL A 466 2.89 25.63 10.61
N THR A 467 3.60 26.70 10.28
CA THR A 467 3.91 27.80 11.21
C THR A 467 3.26 29.09 10.71
N MET A 468 2.90 29.99 11.63
CA MET A 468 2.39 31.32 11.28
C MET A 468 3.40 32.36 11.78
N ALA A 469 4.38 32.70 10.95
CA ALA A 469 5.36 33.75 11.25
C ALA A 469 4.70 35.14 11.24
N GLU A 470 3.72 35.33 10.35
CA GLU A 470 2.88 36.52 10.26
C GLU A 470 1.41 36.15 10.44
N ARG A 471 0.63 37.03 11.07
CA ARG A 471 -0.78 36.75 11.37
C ARG A 471 -1.58 36.64 10.05
N GLY A 472 -2.08 35.44 9.77
CA GLY A 472 -2.87 35.15 8.56
C GLY A 472 -2.06 34.62 7.38
N VAL A 473 -0.74 34.42 7.52
CA VAL A 473 0.11 33.81 6.49
C VAL A 473 0.73 32.53 7.05
N SER A 474 0.24 31.39 6.57
CA SER A 474 0.79 30.07 6.92
C SER A 474 2.03 29.77 6.08
N GLN A 475 3.12 29.40 6.73
CA GLN A 475 4.36 28.93 6.12
C GLN A 475 4.59 27.46 6.45
N LEU A 476 4.93 26.67 5.43
CA LEU A 476 5.21 25.24 5.54
C LEU A 476 6.70 25.01 5.80
N VAL A 477 7.02 24.25 6.84
CA VAL A 477 8.37 23.82 7.18
C VAL A 477 8.39 22.29 7.14
N SER A 478 9.39 21.67 6.51
CA SER A 478 9.48 20.20 6.45
C SER A 478 10.71 19.68 7.19
N VAL A 479 10.53 18.60 7.93
CA VAL A 479 11.61 17.85 8.59
C VAL A 479 11.55 16.40 8.13
N ASP A 480 12.67 15.87 7.64
CA ASP A 480 12.82 14.47 7.26
C ASP A 480 13.29 13.66 8.47
N LEU A 481 12.39 12.88 9.07
CA LEU A 481 12.67 12.09 10.27
C LEU A 481 13.54 10.87 9.94
N GLU A 482 13.31 10.21 8.81
CA GLU A 482 14.06 9.04 8.40
C GLU A 482 15.53 9.38 8.12
N GLY A 483 15.78 10.55 7.51
CA GLY A 483 17.13 11.08 7.32
C GLY A 483 17.84 11.44 8.64
N ALA A 484 17.11 11.99 9.61
CA ALA A 484 17.65 12.37 10.92
C ALA A 484 18.03 11.17 11.80
N VAL A 485 17.25 10.08 11.76
CA VAL A 485 17.58 8.83 12.47
C VAL A 485 18.83 8.17 11.88
N LYS A 486 18.95 8.09 10.56
CA LYS A 486 20.15 7.55 9.87
C LYS A 486 21.43 8.33 10.19
N LEU A 487 21.33 9.64 10.38
CA LEU A 487 22.45 10.49 10.81
C LEU A 487 22.85 10.26 12.27
N ARG A 488 21.92 9.85 13.14
CA ARG A 488 22.18 9.56 14.56
C ARG A 488 22.79 8.18 14.79
N GLU A 489 22.51 7.21 13.92
CA GLU A 489 23.13 5.88 13.98
C GLU A 489 24.52 5.83 13.33
N ALA A 490 24.85 6.84 12.50
CA ALA A 490 26.15 6.98 11.84
C ALA A 490 27.20 7.76 12.66
N VAL A 491 26.83 8.27 13.84
CA VAL A 491 27.67 8.98 14.82
C VAL A 491 27.74 8.16 16.09
#